data_AF-A0A8D8B6X3-F1
#
_entry.id   AF-A0A8D8B6X3-F1
#
_cell.length_a   1.000
_cell.length_b   1.000
_cell.length_c   1.000
_cell.angle_alpha   90.00
_cell.angle_beta   90.00
_cell.angle_gamma   90.00
#
_symmetry.space_group_name_H-M   'P 1'
#
loop_
_entity.id
_entity.type
_entity.pdbx_description
1 polymer ?
#
loop_
_entity_poly.entity_id
_entity_poly.type
_entity_poly.pdbx_seq_one_letter_code
_entity_poly.pdbx_strand_id
1 'polypeptide(L)'
;MATPNYKELKLQSPAGAEPFLYNWPFSIGGGHDNGIELIENVRWVCEDMPEIKSAIEEINLNELDTGDFDAMKNLCDRFNKAIDSVAALEKGTSLSSQRFTYPSRGLLRHIIQQVYNQAVVEPEKLNQYEPFSPEVYGETSFDLICQMIDQIKITADDVFVDLGSGVGQVVLQMAASTPVKVCYGIEK
;
A
#
# COMPACT_ATOMS: atom_id res chain seq x y z
N MET A 1 8.96 22.35 29.10
CA MET A 1 9.33 21.35 28.09
C MET A 1 9.02 21.99 26.74
N ALA A 2 10.01 22.15 25.86
CA ALA A 2 9.72 22.60 24.50
C ALA A 2 8.89 21.53 23.81
N THR A 3 7.76 21.90 23.22
CA THR A 3 7.04 21.03 22.29
C THR A 3 8.02 20.63 21.18
N PRO A 4 8.20 19.34 20.88
CA PRO A 4 9.05 18.95 19.77
C PRO A 4 8.48 19.60 18.49
N ASN A 5 9.35 20.26 17.73
CA ASN A 5 8.96 20.86 16.46
C ASN A 5 8.86 19.76 15.41
N TYR A 6 7.76 19.02 15.44
CA TYR A 6 7.46 18.00 14.43
C TYR A 6 7.26 18.68 13.08
N LYS A 7 8.00 18.23 12.08
CA LYS A 7 7.76 18.61 10.68
C LYS A 7 6.87 17.55 10.03
N GLU A 8 6.16 17.92 8.99
CA GLU A 8 5.28 17.01 8.25
C GLU A 8 5.70 16.99 6.78
N LEU A 9 5.67 15.79 6.19
CA LEU A 9 5.83 15.56 4.76
C LEU A 9 4.50 15.10 4.20
N LYS A 10 4.03 15.77 3.15
CA LYS A 10 2.75 15.48 2.50
C LYS A 10 3.01 14.71 1.21
N LEU A 11 2.28 13.61 0.99
CA LEU A 11 2.28 12.86 -0.26
C LEU A 11 0.88 12.90 -0.89
N GLN A 12 0.76 13.51 -2.07
CA GLN A 12 -0.50 13.64 -2.80
C GLN A 12 -1.00 12.28 -3.31
N SER A 13 -2.31 12.05 -3.27
CA SER A 13 -2.90 10.86 -3.86
C SER A 13 -2.93 10.97 -5.40
N PRO A 14 -2.42 9.98 -6.15
CA PRO A 14 -2.58 9.96 -7.61
C PRO A 14 -4.04 9.80 -8.03
N ALA A 15 -4.89 9.25 -7.17
CA ALA A 15 -6.31 9.01 -7.43
C ALA A 15 -7.21 10.17 -6.96
N GLY A 16 -6.65 11.29 -6.48
CA GLY A 16 -7.41 12.43 -6.00
C GLY A 16 -8.08 12.24 -4.63
N ALA A 17 -7.66 11.22 -3.86
CA ALA A 17 -8.03 11.09 -2.46
C ALA A 17 -7.25 12.09 -1.58
N GLU A 18 -7.59 12.12 -0.28
CA GLU A 18 -6.86 12.95 0.68
C GLU A 18 -5.36 12.61 0.71
N PRO A 19 -4.48 13.62 0.81
CA PRO A 19 -3.05 13.39 0.89
C PRO A 19 -2.67 12.64 2.17
N PHE A 20 -1.66 11.78 2.09
CA PHE A 20 -1.10 11.13 3.28
C PHE A 20 -0.08 12.04 3.94
N LEU A 21 -0.10 12.11 5.28
CA LEU A 21 0.80 12.92 6.08
C LEU A 21 1.78 12.03 6.86
N TYR A 22 3.06 12.22 6.59
CA TYR A 22 4.15 11.56 7.30
C TYR A 22 4.75 12.50 8.33
N ASN A 23 4.79 12.07 9.58
CA ASN A 23 5.44 12.80 10.66
C ASN A 23 6.97 12.62 10.61
N TRP A 24 7.69 13.71 10.82
CA TRP A 24 9.16 13.72 10.92
C TRP A 24 9.64 14.07 12.34
N PRO A 25 10.68 13.39 12.88
CA PRO A 25 11.43 12.29 12.26
C PRO A 25 10.56 11.06 12.05
N PHE A 26 10.83 10.30 10.98
CA PHE A 26 10.07 9.08 10.70
C PHE A 26 10.14 8.15 11.91
N SER A 27 8.99 7.59 12.26
CA SER A 27 8.91 6.66 13.39
C SER A 27 9.71 5.40 13.04
N ILE A 28 10.76 5.13 13.83
CA ILE A 28 11.48 3.85 13.81
C ILE A 28 10.88 3.01 14.94
N GLY A 29 9.69 2.46 14.72
CA GLY A 29 8.97 1.69 15.74
C GLY A 29 8.10 0.62 15.11
N GLY A 30 8.23 -0.63 15.59
CA GLY A 30 7.48 -1.78 15.05
C GLY A 30 8.15 -2.52 13.89
N GLY A 31 9.41 -2.20 13.56
CA GLY A 31 10.17 -2.88 12.48
C GLY A 31 9.92 -2.33 11.08
N HIS A 32 9.16 -1.24 10.95
CA HIS A 32 8.85 -0.58 9.68
C HIS A 32 9.38 0.87 9.67
N ASP A 33 10.00 1.28 8.56
CA ASP A 33 10.52 2.65 8.36
C ASP A 33 9.57 3.42 7.44
N ASN A 34 8.87 4.41 8.01
CA ASN A 34 7.93 5.27 7.27
C ASN A 34 8.60 6.06 6.14
N GLY A 35 9.91 6.34 6.22
CA GLY A 35 10.66 6.97 5.15
C GLY A 35 10.85 6.05 3.95
N ILE A 36 11.16 4.77 4.21
CA ILE A 36 11.25 3.74 3.16
C ILE A 36 9.87 3.50 2.55
N GLU A 37 8.80 3.44 3.37
CA GLU A 37 7.43 3.34 2.87
C GLU A 37 7.07 4.47 1.91
N LEU A 38 7.41 5.72 2.26
CA LEU A 38 7.18 6.89 1.41
C LEU A 38 7.88 6.73 0.06
N ILE A 39 9.15 6.33 0.05
CA ILE A 39 9.92 6.10 -1.17
C ILE A 39 9.27 5.01 -2.03
N GLU A 40 8.85 3.90 -1.42
CA GLU A 40 8.21 2.80 -2.15
C GLU A 40 6.83 3.19 -2.68
N ASN A 41 6.04 3.99 -1.94
CA ASN A 41 4.79 4.56 -2.46
C ASN A 41 5.03 5.40 -3.71
N VAL A 42 6.05 6.27 -3.69
CA VAL A 42 6.43 7.05 -4.87
C VAL A 42 6.85 6.14 -6.02
N ARG A 43 7.66 5.11 -5.76
CA ARG A 43 8.13 4.15 -6.76
C ARG A 43 6.96 3.46 -7.45
N TRP A 44 6.01 2.92 -6.67
CA TRP A 44 4.84 2.23 -7.21
C TRP A 44 3.95 3.13 -8.06
N VAL A 45 3.73 4.37 -7.63
CA VAL A 45 3.00 5.34 -8.46
C VAL A 45 3.73 5.63 -9.76
N CYS A 46 5.06 5.70 -9.76
CA CYS A 46 5.84 5.92 -10.97
C CYS A 46 5.86 4.71 -11.92
N GLU A 47 5.69 3.50 -11.41
CA GLU A 47 5.54 2.30 -12.24
C GLU A 47 4.16 2.27 -12.92
N ASP A 48 3.10 2.71 -12.23
CA ASP A 48 1.75 2.79 -12.79
C ASP A 48 1.51 4.06 -13.63
N MET A 49 2.23 5.15 -13.35
CA MET A 49 2.10 6.46 -14.01
C MET A 49 3.47 6.97 -14.48
N PRO A 50 3.94 6.56 -15.68
CA PRO A 50 5.24 6.95 -16.21
C PRO A 50 5.47 8.45 -16.33
N GLU A 51 4.40 9.25 -16.51
CA GLU A 51 4.47 10.71 -16.58
C GLU A 51 4.98 11.33 -15.26
N ILE A 52 4.69 10.68 -14.13
CA ILE A 52 5.18 11.09 -12.81
C ILE A 52 6.66 10.73 -12.67
N LYS A 53 7.08 9.57 -13.21
CA LYS A 53 8.47 9.10 -13.19
C LYS A 53 9.44 10.13 -13.77
N SER A 54 9.10 10.74 -14.89
CA SER A 54 9.92 11.78 -15.53
C SER A 54 10.14 13.02 -14.65
N ALA A 55 9.23 13.34 -13.72
CA ALA A 55 9.38 14.51 -12.85
C ALA A 55 10.37 14.29 -11.70
N ILE A 56 10.66 13.02 -11.38
CA ILE A 56 11.53 12.64 -10.26
C ILE A 56 12.76 11.84 -10.71
N GLU A 57 13.01 11.70 -12.01
CA GLU A 57 14.09 10.88 -12.58
C GLU A 57 15.50 11.27 -12.10
N GLU A 58 15.69 12.54 -11.73
CA GLU A 58 16.94 13.07 -11.18
C GLU A 58 17.22 12.58 -9.74
N ILE A 59 16.20 12.06 -9.05
CA ILE A 59 16.31 11.55 -7.68
C ILE A 59 16.53 10.04 -7.72
N ASN A 60 17.70 9.60 -7.24
CA ASN A 60 17.95 8.18 -7.05
C ASN A 60 17.22 7.67 -5.80
N LEU A 61 16.03 7.10 -5.98
CA LEU A 61 15.20 6.56 -4.89
C LEU A 61 15.90 5.47 -4.08
N ASN A 62 16.89 4.74 -4.64
CA ASN A 62 17.60 3.67 -3.92
C ASN A 62 18.67 4.20 -2.96
N GLU A 63 19.14 5.42 -3.18
CA GLU A 63 20.23 6.05 -2.41
C GLU A 63 19.75 7.25 -1.60
N LEU A 64 18.43 7.50 -1.58
CA LEU A 64 17.85 8.63 -0.87
C LEU A 64 17.93 8.40 0.65
N ASP A 65 18.54 9.33 1.36
CA ASP A 65 18.68 9.27 2.81
C ASP A 65 17.37 9.62 3.50
N THR A 66 16.72 8.63 4.12
CA THR A 66 15.49 8.82 4.91
C THR A 66 15.73 9.62 6.19
N GLY A 67 17.00 9.85 6.58
CA GLY A 67 17.43 10.72 7.68
C GLY A 67 17.63 12.19 7.28
N ASP A 68 17.59 12.53 5.98
CA ASP A 68 17.66 13.90 5.48
C ASP A 68 16.25 14.45 5.16
N PHE A 69 15.77 15.35 6.02
CA PHE A 69 14.47 15.99 5.86
C PHE A 69 14.37 16.79 4.55
N ASP A 70 15.41 17.52 4.15
CA ASP A 70 15.36 18.38 2.97
C ASP A 70 15.37 17.54 1.69
N ALA A 71 16.11 16.42 1.68
CA ALA A 71 16.07 15.44 0.60
C ALA A 71 14.68 14.79 0.45
N MET A 72 14.09 14.32 1.56
CA MET A 72 12.75 13.72 1.57
C MET A 72 11.66 14.73 1.20
N LYS A 73 11.80 15.99 1.64
CA LYS A 73 10.90 17.09 1.25
C LYS A 73 11.00 17.39 -0.24
N ASN A 74 12.20 17.45 -0.80
CA ASN A 74 12.39 17.68 -2.24
C ASN A 74 11.74 16.57 -3.08
N LEU A 75 11.84 15.31 -2.64
CA LEU A 75 11.11 14.20 -3.26
C LEU A 75 9.60 14.45 -3.25
N CYS A 76 9.03 14.73 -2.07
CA CYS A 76 7.59 14.98 -1.92
C CYS A 76 7.12 16.17 -2.77
N ASP A 77 7.86 17.28 -2.76
CA ASP A 77 7.50 18.49 -3.51
C ASP A 77 7.47 18.23 -5.02
N ARG A 78 8.47 17.52 -5.57
CA ARG A 78 8.52 17.19 -6.99
C ARG A 78 7.42 16.22 -7.39
N PHE A 79 7.22 15.17 -6.59
CA PHE A 79 6.15 14.20 -6.79
C PHE A 79 4.78 14.89 -6.77
N ASN A 80 4.49 15.69 -5.73
CA ASN A 80 3.22 16.39 -5.58
C ASN A 80 2.94 17.35 -6.74
N LYS A 81 3.96 18.09 -7.20
CA LYS A 81 3.83 18.98 -8.35
C LYS A 81 3.51 18.21 -9.64
N ALA A 82 4.08 17.02 -9.81
CA ALA A 82 3.80 16.16 -10.94
C ALA A 82 2.35 15.63 -10.90
N ILE A 83 1.89 15.17 -9.72
CA ILE A 83 0.49 14.75 -9.52
C ILE A 83 -0.48 15.89 -9.83
N ASP A 84 -0.24 17.10 -9.31
CA ASP A 84 -1.09 18.27 -9.58
C ASP A 84 -1.13 18.61 -11.08
N SER A 85 0.01 18.45 -11.78
CA SER A 85 0.10 18.68 -13.22
C SER A 85 -0.69 17.65 -14.03
N VAL A 86 -0.58 16.37 -13.68
CA VAL A 86 -1.37 15.29 -14.32
C VAL A 86 -2.86 15.48 -14.05
N ALA A 87 -3.24 15.76 -12.80
CA ALA A 87 -4.63 16.01 -12.44
C ALA A 87 -5.23 17.19 -13.21
N ALA A 88 -4.45 18.26 -13.44
CA ALA A 88 -4.87 19.40 -14.25
C ALA A 88 -5.06 19.04 -15.73
N LEU A 89 -4.18 18.20 -16.30
CA LEU A 89 -4.28 17.73 -17.68
C LEU A 89 -5.47 16.78 -17.89
N GLU A 90 -5.75 15.91 -16.93
CA GLU A 90 -6.85 14.96 -17.00
C GLU A 90 -8.22 15.59 -16.74
N LYS A 91 -8.26 16.80 -16.17
CA LYS A 91 -9.49 17.47 -15.79
C LYS A 91 -10.43 17.66 -16.99
N GLY A 92 -11.63 17.10 -16.90
CA GLY A 92 -12.62 17.16 -17.97
C GLY A 92 -12.40 16.17 -19.12
N THR A 93 -11.44 15.25 -18.98
CA THR A 93 -11.19 14.14 -19.91
C THR A 93 -11.69 12.81 -19.32
N SER A 94 -11.81 11.78 -20.16
CA SER A 94 -12.14 10.41 -19.72
C SER A 94 -10.93 9.64 -19.17
N LEU A 95 -9.72 10.20 -19.23
CA LEU A 95 -8.48 9.52 -18.85
C LEU A 95 -8.47 9.14 -17.37
N SER A 96 -9.01 9.99 -16.50
CA SER A 96 -9.10 9.72 -15.06
C SER A 96 -9.92 8.45 -14.74
N SER A 97 -11.01 8.22 -15.48
CA SER A 97 -11.86 7.03 -15.27
C SER A 97 -11.21 5.73 -15.74
N GLN A 98 -10.25 5.80 -16.67
CA GLN A 98 -9.51 4.62 -17.15
C GLN A 98 -8.53 4.08 -16.11
N ARG A 99 -8.25 4.84 -15.04
CA ARG A 99 -7.34 4.44 -13.96
C ARG A 99 -8.00 3.56 -12.89
N PHE A 100 -9.33 3.42 -12.89
CA PHE A 100 -10.04 2.50 -11.99
C PHE A 100 -9.93 1.05 -12.48
N THR A 101 -8.77 0.45 -12.25
CA THR A 101 -8.47 -0.93 -12.62
C THR A 101 -7.93 -1.70 -11.42
N TYR A 102 -7.73 -3.02 -11.60
CA TYR A 102 -7.05 -3.82 -10.58
C TYR A 102 -5.56 -3.46 -10.52
N PRO A 103 -4.97 -3.40 -9.31
CA PRO A 103 -3.53 -3.21 -9.17
C PRO A 103 -2.76 -4.38 -9.79
N SER A 104 -1.52 -4.10 -10.23
CA SER A 104 -0.58 -5.17 -10.54
C SER A 104 -0.31 -6.04 -9.29
N ARG A 105 0.12 -7.29 -9.47
CA ARG A 105 0.47 -8.17 -8.33
C ARG A 105 1.54 -7.57 -7.42
N GLY A 106 2.50 -6.84 -8.00
CA GLY A 106 3.54 -6.15 -7.26
C GLY A 106 2.95 -5.02 -6.39
N LEU A 107 2.15 -4.15 -7.00
CA LEU A 107 1.48 -3.07 -6.28
C LEU A 107 0.55 -3.60 -5.19
N LEU A 108 -0.22 -4.65 -5.48
CA LEU A 108 -1.13 -5.22 -4.49
C LEU A 108 -0.39 -5.80 -3.29
N ARG A 109 0.75 -6.48 -3.52
CA ARG A 109 1.59 -6.96 -2.42
C ARG A 109 2.05 -5.80 -1.53
N HIS A 110 2.50 -4.71 -2.15
CA HIS A 110 2.91 -3.50 -1.45
C HIS A 110 1.75 -2.90 -0.64
N ILE A 111 0.57 -2.74 -1.24
CA ILE A 111 -0.62 -2.21 -0.56
C ILE A 111 -1.00 -3.09 0.65
N ILE A 112 -1.05 -4.42 0.48
CA ILE A 112 -1.39 -5.33 1.58
C ILE A 112 -0.36 -5.24 2.70
N GLN A 113 0.94 -5.19 2.37
CA GLN A 113 2.00 -5.02 3.37
C GLN A 113 1.87 -3.68 4.11
N GLN A 114 1.59 -2.60 3.39
CA GLN A 114 1.37 -1.28 3.98
C GLN A 114 0.17 -1.29 4.93
N VAL A 115 -0.95 -1.89 4.51
CA VAL A 115 -2.15 -2.04 5.36
C VAL A 115 -1.84 -2.87 6.60
N TYR A 116 -1.10 -3.97 6.48
CA TYR A 116 -0.68 -4.78 7.62
C TYR A 116 0.16 -3.96 8.60
N ASN A 117 1.19 -3.26 8.12
CA ASN A 117 2.10 -2.48 8.97
C ASN A 117 1.37 -1.35 9.73
N GLN A 118 0.33 -0.78 9.13
CA GLN A 118 -0.49 0.26 9.76
C GLN A 118 -1.54 -0.32 10.72
N ALA A 119 -2.08 -1.51 10.44
CA ALA A 119 -3.15 -2.11 11.23
C ALA A 119 -2.65 -2.99 12.39
N VAL A 120 -1.52 -3.68 12.22
CA VAL A 120 -0.97 -4.66 13.17
C VAL A 120 0.19 -4.03 13.93
N VAL A 121 -0.12 -3.38 15.06
CA VAL A 121 0.87 -2.68 15.89
C VAL A 121 1.77 -3.64 16.68
N GLU A 122 1.23 -4.80 17.08
CA GLU A 122 1.93 -5.80 17.91
C GLU A 122 1.82 -7.20 17.28
N PRO A 123 2.62 -7.50 16.25
CA PRO A 123 2.57 -8.79 15.53
C PRO A 123 2.77 -10.00 16.44
N GLU A 124 3.57 -9.85 17.50
CA GLU A 124 3.85 -10.88 18.51
C GLU A 124 2.56 -11.44 19.16
N LYS A 125 1.49 -10.62 19.25
CA LYS A 125 0.21 -11.06 19.81
C LYS A 125 -0.54 -12.02 18.88
N LEU A 126 -0.30 -11.96 17.57
CA LEU A 126 -0.88 -12.91 16.62
C LEU A 126 -0.30 -14.33 16.79
N ASN A 127 0.91 -14.42 17.35
CA ASN A 127 1.57 -15.70 17.63
C ASN A 127 1.16 -16.31 18.98
N GLN A 128 0.24 -15.68 19.72
CA GLN A 128 -0.24 -16.16 21.02
C GLN A 128 -1.50 -17.01 20.87
N TYR A 129 -1.31 -18.26 20.46
CA TYR A 129 -2.38 -19.25 20.35
C TYR A 129 -2.05 -20.51 21.14
N GLU A 130 -3.08 -21.25 21.57
CA GLU A 130 -2.87 -22.55 22.18
C GLU A 130 -2.32 -23.53 21.14
N PRO A 131 -1.16 -24.19 21.40
CA PRO A 131 -0.66 -25.23 20.50
C PRO A 131 -1.70 -26.33 20.30
N PHE A 132 -1.84 -26.81 19.05
CA PHE A 132 -2.82 -27.85 18.65
C PHE A 132 -4.30 -27.45 18.72
N SER A 133 -4.59 -26.14 18.79
CA SER A 133 -5.95 -25.59 18.62
C SER A 133 -6.23 -25.18 17.15
N PRO A 134 -7.49 -24.94 16.77
CA PRO A 134 -7.83 -24.31 15.49
C PRO A 134 -7.36 -22.85 15.35
N GLU A 135 -6.80 -22.26 16.42
CA GLU A 135 -6.46 -20.83 16.52
C GLU A 135 -5.00 -20.54 16.10
N VAL A 136 -4.32 -21.54 15.51
CA VAL A 136 -2.94 -21.40 15.01
C VAL A 136 -2.90 -20.39 13.87
N TYR A 137 -2.31 -19.22 14.12
CA TYR A 137 -2.03 -18.24 13.08
C TYR A 137 -0.87 -18.72 12.20
N GLY A 138 -1.14 -18.92 10.91
CA GLY A 138 -0.14 -19.19 9.88
C GLY A 138 -0.35 -18.22 8.73
N GLU A 139 0.58 -17.29 8.51
CA GLU A 139 0.46 -16.36 7.40
C GLU A 139 0.50 -17.12 6.08
N THR A 140 -0.60 -17.06 5.33
CA THR A 140 -0.66 -17.62 3.99
C THR A 140 0.12 -16.72 3.04
N SER A 141 1.05 -17.32 2.30
CA SER A 141 1.90 -16.58 1.36
C SER A 141 1.07 -15.89 0.27
N PHE A 142 1.33 -14.61 0.04
CA PHE A 142 0.77 -13.85 -1.08
C PHE A 142 0.94 -14.57 -2.43
N ASP A 143 2.09 -15.20 -2.64
CA ASP A 143 2.41 -15.93 -3.88
C ASP A 143 1.55 -17.18 -4.05
N LEU A 144 1.24 -17.87 -2.94
CA LEU A 144 0.36 -19.03 -2.97
C LEU A 144 -1.06 -18.64 -3.37
N ILE A 145 -1.57 -17.51 -2.86
CA ILE A 145 -2.89 -16.99 -3.26
C ILE A 145 -2.88 -16.56 -4.73
N CYS A 146 -1.81 -15.92 -5.21
CA CYS A 146 -1.66 -15.62 -6.63
C CYS A 146 -1.69 -16.89 -7.50
N GLN A 147 -1.03 -17.97 -7.08
CA GLN A 147 -1.07 -19.25 -7.79
C GLN A 147 -2.46 -19.87 -7.77
N MET A 148 -3.17 -19.79 -6.64
CA MET A 148 -4.55 -20.27 -6.53
C MET A 148 -5.48 -19.50 -7.49
N ILE A 149 -5.38 -18.17 -7.51
CA ILE A 149 -6.15 -17.32 -8.43
C ILE A 149 -5.88 -17.69 -9.89
N ASP A 150 -4.62 -17.98 -10.26
CA ASP A 150 -4.28 -18.38 -11.63
C ASP A 150 -4.86 -19.75 -12.04
N GLN A 151 -5.10 -20.64 -11.06
CA GLN A 151 -5.60 -22.00 -11.31
C GLN A 151 -7.13 -22.08 -11.33
N ILE A 152 -7.82 -21.07 -10.81
CA ILE A 152 -9.28 -21.09 -10.65
C ILE A 152 -9.90 -19.98 -11.51
N LYS A 153 -10.90 -20.33 -12.32
CA LYS A 153 -11.66 -19.34 -13.09
C LYS A 153 -12.71 -18.69 -12.20
N ILE A 154 -12.37 -17.54 -11.62
CA ILE A 154 -13.26 -16.76 -10.75
C ILE A 154 -14.02 -15.72 -11.58
N THR A 155 -15.30 -15.53 -11.28
CA THR A 155 -16.24 -14.70 -12.02
C THR A 155 -17.06 -13.80 -11.09
N ALA A 156 -17.79 -12.84 -11.66
CA ALA A 156 -18.66 -11.92 -10.92
C ALA A 156 -19.95 -12.54 -10.34
N ASP A 157 -20.16 -13.84 -10.56
CA ASP A 157 -21.24 -14.59 -9.93
C ASP A 157 -20.76 -15.39 -8.70
N ASP A 158 -19.44 -15.51 -8.51
CA ASP A 158 -18.84 -16.31 -7.45
C ASP A 158 -18.81 -15.56 -6.11
N VAL A 159 -18.86 -16.35 -5.02
CA VAL A 159 -18.72 -15.89 -3.64
C VAL A 159 -17.48 -16.55 -3.04
N PHE A 160 -16.55 -15.76 -2.51
CA PHE A 160 -15.37 -16.24 -1.81
C PHE A 160 -15.58 -16.16 -0.30
N VAL A 161 -15.18 -17.21 0.43
CA VAL A 161 -15.24 -17.27 1.90
C VAL A 161 -13.92 -17.82 2.42
N ASP A 162 -13.29 -17.07 3.31
CA ASP A 162 -12.12 -17.48 4.08
C ASP A 162 -12.53 -17.80 5.53
N LEU A 163 -12.35 -19.07 5.92
CA LEU A 163 -12.74 -19.59 7.23
C LEU A 163 -11.49 -19.71 8.11
N GLY A 164 -11.40 -18.90 9.17
CA GLY A 164 -10.16 -18.69 9.90
C GLY A 164 -9.29 -17.64 9.21
N SER A 165 -9.90 -16.50 8.85
CA SER A 165 -9.26 -15.50 7.98
C SER A 165 -8.13 -14.71 8.64
N GLY A 166 -7.93 -14.86 9.96
CA GLY A 166 -6.99 -14.07 10.75
C GLY A 166 -7.23 -12.57 10.55
N VAL A 167 -6.15 -11.85 10.23
CA VAL A 167 -6.20 -10.40 9.93
C VAL A 167 -6.82 -10.06 8.55
N GLY A 168 -7.25 -11.06 7.78
CA GLY A 168 -8.04 -10.88 6.55
C GLY A 168 -7.23 -10.65 5.27
N GLN A 169 -5.92 -10.87 5.27
CA GLN A 169 -5.06 -10.59 4.11
C GLN A 169 -5.48 -11.32 2.82
N VAL A 170 -5.94 -12.57 2.93
CA VAL A 170 -6.37 -13.38 1.78
C VAL A 170 -7.65 -12.79 1.18
N VAL A 171 -8.59 -12.38 2.02
CA VAL A 171 -9.85 -11.72 1.62
C VAL A 171 -9.57 -10.42 0.86
N LEU A 172 -8.67 -9.59 1.39
CA LEU A 172 -8.24 -8.34 0.74
C LEU A 172 -7.59 -8.62 -0.63
N GLN A 173 -6.69 -9.59 -0.71
CA GLN A 173 -6.04 -9.98 -1.96
C GLN A 173 -7.03 -10.49 -3.00
N MET A 174 -7.98 -11.34 -2.59
CA MET A 174 -9.00 -11.90 -3.48
C MET A 174 -9.92 -10.82 -4.05
N ALA A 175 -10.39 -9.91 -3.19
CA ALA A 175 -11.25 -8.81 -3.59
C ALA A 175 -10.53 -7.84 -4.55
N ALA A 176 -9.24 -7.60 -4.33
CA ALA A 176 -8.44 -6.67 -5.13
C ALA A 176 -7.77 -7.31 -6.38
N SER A 177 -7.94 -8.60 -6.62
CA SER A 177 -7.29 -9.30 -7.76
C SER A 177 -8.27 -9.93 -8.75
N THR A 178 -9.57 -9.98 -8.43
CA THR A 178 -10.52 -10.81 -9.16
C THR A 178 -11.87 -10.13 -9.32
N PRO A 179 -12.70 -10.55 -10.30
CA PRO A 179 -14.05 -10.02 -10.48
C PRO A 179 -15.07 -10.60 -9.48
N VAL A 180 -14.64 -11.33 -8.45
CA VAL A 180 -15.53 -11.99 -7.48
C VAL A 180 -16.61 -11.05 -6.95
N LYS A 181 -17.83 -11.56 -6.79
CA LYS A 181 -18.97 -10.73 -6.39
C LYS A 181 -18.82 -10.16 -4.99
N VAL A 182 -18.38 -11.01 -4.08
CA VAL A 182 -18.23 -10.69 -2.65
C VAL A 182 -17.23 -11.65 -2.02
N CYS A 183 -16.41 -11.11 -1.12
CA CYS A 183 -15.51 -11.87 -0.28
C CYS A 183 -15.95 -11.74 1.19
N TYR A 184 -15.94 -12.85 1.91
CA TYR A 184 -16.15 -12.90 3.36
C TYR A 184 -14.90 -13.46 4.05
N GLY A 185 -14.52 -12.85 5.16
CA GLY A 185 -13.57 -13.41 6.12
C GLY A 185 -14.27 -13.61 7.45
N ILE A 186 -14.12 -14.78 8.04
CA ILE A 186 -14.69 -15.11 9.34
C ILE A 186 -13.54 -15.57 10.23
N GLU A 187 -13.26 -14.80 11.28
CA GLU A 187 -12.29 -15.11 12.32
C GLU A 187 -13.01 -15.12 13.68
N LYS A 188 -12.55 -15.94 14.62
CA LYS A 188 -13.19 -16.18 15.91
C LYS A 188 -12.85 -15.10 16.94
#